data_AF-A0A0L7SX69-F1
#
_entry.id   AF-A0A0L7SX69-F1
#
_cell.length_a   1.000
_cell.length_b   1.000
_cell.length_c   1.000
_cell.angle_alpha   90.00
_cell.angle_beta   90.00
_cell.angle_gamma   90.00
#
_symmetry.space_group_name_H-M   'P 1'
#
loop_
_entity.id
_entity.type
_entity.pdbx_description
1 polymer ?
#
loop_
_entity_poly.entity_id
_entity_poly.type
_entity_poly.pdbx_seq_one_letter_code
_entity_poly.pdbx_strand_id
1 'polypeptide(L)'
;MNEEKRDVKANFDEFWDCVGDVVFSLVQSDYTSTDVFLSNFAFVKERYFSYNATLTPEDRIWLAENYLSDFVELLQCSTAIAAISATLEVITKPAPHSQIH
;
A
#
# COMPACT_ATOMS: atom_id res chain seq x y z
N MET A 1 -15.85 -30.11 -6.87
CA MET A 1 -14.67 -29.27 -6.60
C MET A 1 -15.13 -28.21 -5.62
N ASN A 2 -14.89 -28.41 -4.33
CA ASN A 2 -15.15 -27.38 -3.33
C ASN A 2 -13.94 -26.45 -3.36
N GLU A 3 -14.00 -25.44 -4.24
CA GLU A 3 -13.22 -24.23 -3.99
C GLU A 3 -13.65 -23.74 -2.61
N GLU A 4 -12.70 -23.68 -1.68
CA GLU A 4 -12.86 -22.89 -0.48
C GLU A 4 -13.44 -21.55 -0.92
N LYS A 5 -14.64 -21.22 -0.45
CA LYS A 5 -15.23 -19.89 -0.68
C LYS A 5 -14.23 -18.89 -0.15
N ARG A 6 -13.41 -18.34 -1.04
CA ARG A 6 -12.43 -17.33 -0.70
C ARG A 6 -13.22 -16.11 -0.25
N ASP A 7 -13.24 -15.86 1.05
CA ASP A 7 -13.98 -14.73 1.61
C ASP A 7 -13.14 -13.46 1.36
N VAL A 8 -13.35 -12.85 0.19
CA VAL A 8 -12.64 -11.63 -0.24
C VAL A 8 -12.78 -10.53 0.81
N LYS A 9 -13.94 -10.43 1.47
CA LYS A 9 -14.20 -9.42 2.51
C LYS A 9 -13.40 -9.71 3.77
N ALA A 10 -13.46 -10.92 4.31
CA ALA A 10 -12.69 -11.26 5.51
C ALA A 10 -11.17 -11.12 5.31
N ASN A 11 -10.67 -11.49 4.13
CA ASN A 11 -9.26 -11.31 3.79
C ASN A 11 -8.88 -9.83 3.66
N PHE A 12 -9.78 -8.99 3.12
CA PHE A 12 -9.57 -7.55 3.10
C PHE A 12 -9.53 -6.97 4.51
N ASP A 13 -10.47 -7.36 5.37
CA ASP A 13 -10.55 -6.87 6.75
C ASP A 13 -9.28 -7.21 7.53
N GLU A 14 -8.81 -8.46 7.43
CA GLU A 14 -7.55 -8.86 8.06
C GLU A 14 -6.35 -8.05 7.54
N PHE A 15 -6.30 -7.81 6.23
CA PHE A 15 -5.27 -6.97 5.63
C PHE A 15 -5.34 -5.52 6.16
N TRP A 16 -6.53 -4.92 6.14
CA TRP A 16 -6.71 -3.52 6.46
C TRP A 16 -6.53 -3.24 7.95
N ASP A 17 -7.04 -4.10 8.83
CA ASP A 17 -6.80 -4.04 10.28
C ASP A 17 -5.29 -4.08 10.61
N CYS A 18 -4.48 -4.72 9.77
CA CYS A 18 -3.05 -4.82 9.96
C CYS A 18 -2.29 -3.55 9.52
N VAL A 19 -2.76 -2.82 8.50
CA VAL A 19 -1.99 -1.74 7.86
C VAL A 19 -2.66 -0.36 7.86
N GLY A 20 -3.96 -0.27 8.11
CA GLY A 20 -4.77 0.94 7.92
C GLY A 20 -4.21 2.15 8.67
N ASP A 21 -4.01 2.02 9.98
CA ASP A 21 -3.43 3.08 10.81
C ASP A 21 -2.04 3.51 10.32
N VAL A 22 -1.21 2.54 9.93
CA VAL A 22 0.15 2.81 9.43
C VAL A 22 0.12 3.56 8.10
N VAL A 23 -0.82 3.22 7.21
CA VAL A 23 -1.06 3.93 5.94
C VAL A 23 -1.45 5.39 6.23
N PHE A 24 -2.36 5.63 7.17
CA PHE A 24 -2.75 6.99 7.55
C PHE A 24 -1.57 7.79 8.10
N SER A 25 -0.79 7.22 9.02
CA SER A 25 0.41 7.88 9.54
C SER A 25 1.46 8.16 8.47
N LEU A 26 1.62 7.27 7.47
CA LEU A 26 2.52 7.50 6.32
C LEU A 26 2.07 8.68 5.46
N VAL A 27 0.77 8.79 5.18
CA VAL A 27 0.22 9.90 4.39
C VAL A 27 0.35 11.22 5.14
N GLN A 28 0.13 11.22 6.46
CA GLN A 28 0.22 12.42 7.30
C GLN A 28 1.67 12.81 7.63
N SER A 29 2.64 11.91 7.38
CA SER A 29 4.05 12.06 7.78
C SER A 29 4.24 12.20 9.29
N ASP A 30 3.40 11.51 10.07
CA ASP A 30 3.38 11.55 11.54
C ASP A 30 4.45 10.64 12.17
N TYR A 31 5.71 10.86 11.79
CA TYR A 31 6.84 10.07 12.31
C TYR A 31 7.94 10.96 12.89
N THR A 32 8.48 10.52 14.02
CA THR A 32 9.53 11.23 14.76
C THR A 32 10.92 11.10 14.13
N SER A 33 11.10 10.13 13.22
CA SER A 33 12.35 9.96 12.47
C SER A 33 12.13 9.35 11.09
N THR A 34 13.05 9.65 10.17
CA THR A 34 13.09 9.07 8.82
C THR A 34 13.20 7.56 8.84
N ASP A 35 13.97 6.97 9.76
CA ASP A 35 14.14 5.52 9.84
C ASP A 35 12.82 4.81 10.20
N VAL A 36 12.05 5.39 11.13
CA VAL A 36 10.73 4.85 11.50
C VAL A 36 9.75 5.00 10.34
N PHE A 37 9.76 6.14 9.64
CA PHE A 37 8.98 6.31 8.42
C PHE A 37 9.31 5.24 7.37
N LEU A 38 10.59 5.04 7.07
CA LEU A 38 11.04 4.09 6.05
C LEU A 38 10.74 2.63 6.43
N SER A 39 10.88 2.28 7.72
CA SER A 39 10.54 0.94 8.19
C SER A 39 9.04 0.66 8.09
N ASN A 40 8.19 1.61 8.46
CA ASN A 40 6.73 1.46 8.32
C ASN A 40 6.30 1.44 6.86
N PHE A 41 6.93 2.25 6.02
CA PHE A 41 6.72 2.22 4.58
C PHE A 41 7.06 0.84 3.98
N ALA A 42 8.21 0.28 4.34
CA ALA A 42 8.61 -1.05 3.89
C ALA A 42 7.61 -2.14 4.34
N PHE A 43 7.18 -2.09 5.60
CA PHE A 43 6.17 -2.99 6.15
C PHE A 43 4.84 -2.93 5.38
N VAL A 44 4.27 -1.73 5.18
CA VAL A 44 3.01 -1.54 4.44
C VAL A 44 3.16 -2.02 3.00
N LYS A 45 4.28 -1.70 2.36
CA LYS A 45 4.56 -2.10 0.98
C LYS A 45 4.59 -3.62 0.83
N GLU A 46 5.29 -4.32 1.72
CA GLU A 46 5.35 -5.79 1.72
C GLU A 46 3.95 -6.40 1.89
N ARG A 47 3.21 -5.97 2.93
CA ARG A 47 1.86 -6.46 3.22
C ARG A 47 0.90 -6.24 2.06
N TYR A 48 0.92 -5.05 1.46
CA TYR A 48 0.11 -4.73 0.29
C TYR A 48 0.42 -5.66 -0.88
N PHE A 49 1.70 -5.85 -1.25
CA PHE A 49 2.03 -6.71 -2.39
C PHE A 49 1.71 -8.19 -2.12
N SER A 50 1.91 -8.68 -0.89
CA SER A 50 1.50 -10.03 -0.49
C SER A 50 -0.01 -10.23 -0.62
N TYR A 51 -0.82 -9.30 -0.12
CA TYR A 51 -2.28 -9.37 -0.24
C TYR A 51 -2.73 -9.23 -1.70
N ASN A 52 -2.20 -8.23 -2.41
CA ASN A 52 -2.55 -7.92 -3.79
C ASN A 52 -2.24 -9.08 -4.77
N ALA A 53 -1.22 -9.89 -4.48
CA ALA A 53 -0.90 -11.09 -5.25
C ALA A 53 -1.96 -12.20 -5.12
N THR A 54 -2.78 -12.17 -4.07
CA THR A 54 -3.89 -13.10 -3.90
C THR A 54 -5.12 -12.69 -4.72
N LEU A 55 -5.30 -11.38 -4.99
CA LEU A 55 -6.49 -10.82 -5.65
C LEU A 55 -6.50 -11.05 -7.16
N THR A 56 -7.60 -11.63 -7.66
CA THR A 56 -7.92 -11.64 -9.09
C THR A 56 -8.55 -10.30 -9.52
N PRO A 57 -8.65 -10.02 -10.83
CA PRO A 57 -9.44 -8.89 -11.33
C PRO A 57 -10.91 -8.95 -10.88
N GLU A 58 -11.52 -10.13 -10.87
CA GLU A 58 -12.90 -10.35 -10.46
C GLU A 58 -13.10 -10.04 -8.97
N ASP A 59 -12.15 -10.38 -8.10
CA ASP A 59 -12.20 -10.05 -6.68
C ASP A 59 -12.25 -8.53 -6.46
N ARG A 60 -11.49 -7.77 -7.26
CA ARG A 60 -11.44 -6.31 -7.18
C ARG A 60 -12.74 -5.67 -7.65
N ILE A 61 -13.32 -6.20 -8.74
CA ILE A 61 -14.62 -5.77 -9.24
C ILE A 61 -15.69 -6.05 -8.18
N TRP A 62 -15.69 -7.26 -7.64
CA TRP A 62 -16.63 -7.65 -6.58
C TRP A 62 -16.51 -6.73 -5.35
N LEU A 63 -15.28 -6.40 -4.91
CA LEU A 63 -15.06 -5.48 -3.81
C LEU A 63 -15.59 -4.07 -4.15
N ALA A 64 -15.33 -3.57 -5.35
CA ALA A 64 -15.82 -2.26 -5.80
C ALA A 64 -17.36 -2.18 -5.86
N GLU A 65 -18.03 -3.27 -6.26
CA GLU A 65 -19.49 -3.33 -6.39
C GLU A 65 -20.21 -3.55 -5.04
N ASN A 66 -19.61 -4.29 -4.11
CA ASN A 66 -20.26 -4.71 -2.87
C ASN A 66 -19.77 -3.93 -1.63
N TYR A 67 -18.53 -3.45 -1.63
CA TYR A 67 -17.86 -2.79 -0.51
C TYR A 67 -16.99 -1.63 -1.02
N LEU A 68 -17.64 -0.59 -1.54
CA LEU A 68 -16.94 0.55 -2.16
C LEU A 68 -15.92 1.22 -1.21
N SER A 69 -16.20 1.30 0.08
CA SER A 69 -15.27 1.82 1.09
C SER A 69 -13.93 1.07 1.05
N ASP A 70 -14.00 -0.24 1.11
CA ASP A 70 -12.87 -1.16 1.19
C ASP A 70 -12.04 -1.10 -0.11
N PHE A 71 -12.73 -0.99 -1.24
CA PHE A 71 -12.06 -0.76 -2.52
C PHE A 71 -11.32 0.58 -2.56
N VAL A 72 -11.91 1.66 -2.03
CA VAL A 72 -11.26 2.96 -1.93
C VAL A 72 -10.06 2.92 -0.98
N GLU A 73 -10.15 2.22 0.14
CA GLU A 73 -9.05 2.01 1.08
C GLU A 73 -7.89 1.22 0.45
N LEU A 74 -8.20 0.18 -0.33
CA LEU A 74 -7.21 -0.55 -1.12
C LEU A 74 -6.50 0.37 -2.12
N LEU A 75 -7.25 1.24 -2.81
CA LEU A 75 -6.69 2.25 -3.72
C LEU A 75 -5.82 3.26 -2.98
N GLN A 76 -6.26 3.73 -1.82
CA GLN A 76 -5.51 4.68 -0.99
C GLN A 76 -4.17 4.08 -0.58
N CYS A 77 -4.15 2.83 -0.13
CA CYS A 77 -2.92 2.11 0.20
C CYS A 77 -1.96 2.04 -1.00
N SER A 78 -2.48 1.61 -2.16
CA SER A 78 -1.68 1.51 -3.39
C SER A 78 -1.10 2.88 -3.83
N THR A 79 -1.88 3.94 -3.68
CA THR A 79 -1.51 5.30 -4.05
C THR A 79 -0.45 5.86 -3.13
N ALA A 80 -0.59 5.66 -1.81
CA ALA A 80 0.42 6.04 -0.84
C ALA A 80 1.75 5.34 -1.14
N ILE A 81 1.73 4.04 -1.44
CA ILE A 81 2.93 3.29 -1.78
C ILE A 81 3.60 3.84 -3.05
N ALA A 82 2.82 4.12 -4.09
CA ALA A 82 3.32 4.65 -5.35
C ALA A 82 3.94 6.05 -5.18
N ALA A 83 3.24 6.95 -4.48
CA ALA A 83 3.70 8.32 -4.24
C ALA A 83 5.02 8.34 -3.44
N ILE A 84 5.07 7.60 -2.32
CA ILE A 84 6.28 7.52 -1.48
C ILE A 84 7.43 6.87 -2.26
N SER A 85 7.18 5.78 -3.01
CA SER A 85 8.21 5.14 -3.84
C SER A 85 8.81 6.12 -4.85
N ALA A 86 7.97 6.89 -5.55
CA ALA A 86 8.43 7.87 -6.53
C ALA A 86 9.25 8.99 -5.87
N THR A 87 8.83 9.50 -4.71
CA THR A 87 9.59 10.50 -3.95
C THR A 87 10.95 9.94 -3.52
N LEU A 88 11.00 8.73 -2.97
CA LEU A 88 12.24 8.08 -2.55
C LEU A 88 13.20 7.86 -3.73
N GLU A 89 12.68 7.48 -4.90
CA GLU A 89 13.48 7.33 -6.11
C GLU A 89 14.10 8.65 -6.58
N VAL A 90 13.38 9.77 -6.49
CA VAL A 90 13.89 11.10 -6.85
C VAL A 90 15.01 11.56 -5.91
N ILE A 91 14.86 11.37 -4.61
CA ILE A 91 15.87 11.81 -3.63
C ILE A 91 17.10 10.91 -3.58
N THR A 92 16.98 9.64 -3.99
CA THR A 92 18.09 8.66 -3.95
C THR A 92 18.86 8.57 -5.26
N LYS A 93 18.29 9.04 -6.38
CA LYS A 93 19.03 9.16 -7.63
C LYS A 93 20.09 10.26 -7.48
N PRO A 94 21.38 9.98 -7.79
CA PRO A 94 22.38 11.03 -7.87
C PRO A 94 21.92 12.05 -8.92
N ALA A 95 21.96 13.33 -8.58
CA ALA A 95 21.62 14.39 -9.52
C ALA A 95 22.49 14.22 -10.78
N PRO A 96 21.90 14.03 -11.98
CA PRO A 96 22.66 14.13 -13.20
C PRO A 96 23.11 15.59 -13.31
N HIS A 97 24.43 15.79 -13.26
CA HIS A 97 25.13 17.07 -13.42
C HIS A 97 25.34 17.91 -12.14
N SER A 98 26.23 17.44 -11.27
CA SER A 98 27.20 18.32 -10.61
C SER A 98 28.49 18.37 -11.43
N GLN A 99 28.41 18.82 -12.70
CA GLN A 99 29.57 19.39 -13.38
C GLN A 99 29.37 20.90 -13.39
N ILE A 100 29.88 21.57 -12.36
CA ILE A 100 30.06 23.01 -12.36
C ILE A 100 31.50 23.28 -11.92
N HIS A 101 32.29 23.65 -12.93
CA HIS A 101 33.62 24.29 -12.96
C HIS A 101 34.81 23.62 -12.28
#